data_AF-A0A7C2N0F4-F1
#
_entry.id   AF-A0A7C2N0F4-F1
#
_cell.length_a   1.000
_cell.length_b   1.000
_cell.length_c   1.000
_cell.angle_alpha   90.00
_cell.angle_beta   90.00
_cell.angle_gamma   90.00
#
_symmetry.space_group_name_H-M   'P 1'
#
loop_
_entity.id
_entity.type
_entity.pdbx_description
1 polymer ?
#
loop_
_entity_poly.entity_id
_entity_poly.type
_entity_poly.pdbx_seq_one_letter_code
_entity_poly.pdbx_strand_id
1 'polypeptide(L)' 'MYEIETLRLHKGKLPRRAHNMVIEWADLHRAELMENWNRVRRGEALIDIEALE' A
#
# COMPACT_ATOMS: atom_id res chain seq x y z
N MET A 1 -0.29 6.37 8.22
CA MET A 1 0.47 6.60 6.98
C MET A 1 1.56 5.56 6.90
N TYR A 2 1.54 4.79 5.81
CA TYR A 2 2.51 3.75 5.51
C TYR A 2 3.45 4.22 4.41
N GLU A 3 4.71 3.79 4.48
CA GLU A 3 5.66 3.88 3.36
C GLU A 3 5.52 2.64 2.48
N ILE A 4 5.34 2.82 1.18
CA ILE A 4 5.14 1.69 0.24
C ILE A 4 6.42 0.84 0.13
N GLU A 5 7.60 1.47 0.14
CA GLU A 5 8.90 0.79 -0.03
C GLU A 5 9.38 0.00 1.18
N THR A 6 8.82 0.21 2.35
CA THR A 6 9.29 -0.48 3.57
C THR A 6 8.13 -1.09 4.35
N LEU A 7 6.89 -0.74 4.00
CA LEU A 7 5.67 -0.99 4.76
C LEU A 7 5.74 -0.47 6.20
N ARG A 8 6.63 0.50 6.46
CA ARG A 8 6.77 1.11 7.78
C ARG A 8 5.62 2.06 8.05
N LEU A 9 5.04 1.92 9.24
CA LEU A 9 4.03 2.86 9.74
C LEU A 9 4.72 4.10 10.32
N HIS A 10 4.56 5.25 9.67
CA HIS A 10 5.10 6.53 10.17
C HIS A 10 4.18 7.21 11.18
N LYS A 11 2.86 7.06 11.01
CA LYS A 11 1.86 7.73 11.87
C LYS A 11 0.59 6.90 11.95
N GLY A 12 0.02 6.84 13.15
CA GLY A 12 -1.21 6.11 13.45
C GLY A 12 -0.93 4.87 14.31
N LYS A 13 -2.01 4.19 14.71
CA LYS A 13 -1.95 2.90 15.40
C LYS A 13 -3.08 2.04 14.86
N LEU A 14 -2.77 0.78 14.60
CA LEU A 14 -3.76 -0.24 14.28
C LEU A 14 -3.66 -1.37 15.31
N PRO A 15 -4.77 -2.05 15.64
CA PRO A 15 -4.71 -3.31 16.35
C PRO A 15 -3.82 -4.30 15.58
N ARG A 16 -3.08 -5.14 16.31
CA ARG A 16 -2.05 -6.02 15.73
C ARG A 16 -2.55 -6.87 14.54
N ARG A 17 -3.78 -7.39 14.62
CA ARG A 17 -4.38 -8.19 13.53
C ARG A 17 -4.58 -7.36 12.26
N ALA A 18 -5.21 -6.20 12.38
CA ALA A 18 -5.44 -5.31 11.24
C ALA A 18 -4.11 -4.79 10.65
N HIS A 19 -3.11 -4.55 11.51
CA HIS A 19 -1.78 -4.19 11.03
C HIS A 19 -1.19 -5.31 10.16
N ASN A 20 -1.21 -6.56 10.63
CA ASN A 20 -0.68 -7.69 9.87
C ASN A 20 -1.40 -7.89 8.53
N MET A 21 -2.73 -7.80 8.49
CA MET A 21 -3.49 -7.92 7.25
C MET A 21 -3.06 -6.87 6.21
N VAL A 22 -2.92 -5.60 6.64
CA VAL A 22 -2.46 -4.52 5.75
C VAL A 22 -1.03 -4.77 5.26
N ILE A 23 -0.14 -5.30 6.12
CA ILE A 23 1.24 -5.62 5.72
C ILE A 23 1.25 -6.75 4.69
N GLU A 24 0.52 -7.84 4.93
CA GLU A 24 0.48 -9.00 4.02
C GLU A 24 -0.04 -8.59 2.63
N TRP A 25 -1.14 -7.84 2.59
CA TRP A 25 -1.67 -7.33 1.33
C TRP A 25 -0.72 -6.34 0.64
N ALA A 26 -0.16 -5.38 1.39
CA ALA A 26 0.71 -4.38 0.80
C ALA A 26 2.06 -4.97 0.35
N ASP A 27 2.49 -6.10 0.92
CA ASP A 27 3.66 -6.84 0.46
C ASP A 27 3.36 -7.58 -0.85
N LEU A 28 2.21 -8.25 -0.93
CA LEU A 28 1.75 -8.93 -2.15
C LEU A 28 1.60 -7.97 -3.34
N HIS A 29 1.02 -6.79 -3.09
CA HIS A 29 0.71 -5.79 -4.13
C HIS A 29 1.71 -4.63 -4.21
N ARG A 30 2.91 -4.77 -3.60
CA ARG A 30 3.86 -3.67 -3.47
C ARG A 30 4.25 -3.03 -4.81
N ALA A 31 4.49 -3.86 -5.82
CA ALA A 31 4.87 -3.39 -7.15
C ALA A 31 3.76 -2.56 -7.80
N GLU A 32 2.51 -3.00 -7.67
CA GLU A 32 1.34 -2.30 -8.20
C GLU A 32 1.11 -0.97 -7.48
N LEU A 33 1.28 -0.94 -6.15
CA LEU A 33 1.22 0.30 -5.36
C LEU A 33 2.27 1.31 -5.80
N MET A 34 3.48 0.85 -6.09
CA MET A 34 4.56 1.71 -6.60
C MET A 34 4.28 2.22 -8.01
N GLU A 35 3.74 1.39 -8.89
CA GLU A 35 3.34 1.82 -10.23
C GLU A 35 2.23 2.87 -10.17
N ASN A 36 1.22 2.67 -9.33
CA ASN A 36 0.17 3.65 -9.11
C ASN A 36 0.71 4.97 -8.53
N TRP A 37 1.67 4.90 -7.61
CA TRP A 37 2.37 6.10 -7.13
C TRP A 37 3.07 6.86 -8.26
N ASN A 38 3.76 6.13 -9.15
CA ASN A 38 4.43 6.74 -10.30
C ASN A 38 3.44 7.32 -11.32
N ARG A 39 2.30 6.64 -11.58
CA ARG A 39 1.23 7.12 -12.45
C ARG A 39 0.66 8.45 -12.00
N VAL A 40 0.33 8.58 -10.71
CA VAL A 40 -0.18 9.84 -10.15
C VAL A 40 0.83 10.97 -10.33
N ARG A 41 2.13 10.70 -10.13
CA ARG A 41 3.19 11.70 -10.37
C ARG A 41 3.30 12.12 -11.84
N ARG A 42 2.90 11.26 -12.77
CA ARG A 42 2.81 11.54 -14.21
C ARG A 42 1.46 12.15 -14.63
N GLY A 43 0.49 12.28 -13.71
CA GLY A 43 -0.87 12.74 -14.02
C GLY A 43 -1.73 11.70 -14.75
N GLU A 44 -1.35 10.43 -14.67
CA GLU A 44 -2.06 9.31 -15.28
C GLU A 44 -3.13 8.73 -14.35
N ALA A 45 -4.10 8.02 -14.92
CA ALA A 45 -5.10 7.28 -14.15
C ALA A 45 -4.49 6.10 -13.41
N LEU A 46 -5.03 5.82 -12.22
CA LEU A 46 -4.72 4.65 -11.41
C LEU A 46 -5.21 3.37 -12.09
N ILE A 47 -4.51 2.27 -11.82
CA ILE A 47 -4.97 0.91 -12.13
C ILE A 47 -5.58 0.32 -10.85
N ASP A 48 -6.62 -0.50 -11.00
CA ASP A 48 -7.19 -1.26 -9.89
C ASP A 48 -6.18 -2.26 -9.33
N ILE A 49 -6.14 -2.33 -8.01
CA ILE A 49 -5.40 -3.34 -7.24
C ILE A 49 -6.43 -4.18 -6.51
N GLU A 50 -6.25 -5.49 -6.49
CA GLU A 50 -7.10 -6.40 -5.73
C GLU A 50 -7.20 -5.94 -4.27
N ALA A 51 -8.39 -6.02 -3.68
CA ALA A 51 -8.62 -5.53 -2.32
C ALA A 51 -8.10 -6.51 -1.27
N LEU A 52 -7.87 -6.00 -0.05
CA LEU A 52 -7.63 -6.84 1.12
C LEU A 52 -8.91 -7.63 1.45
N GLU A 53 -8.83 -8.97 1.45
CA GLU A 53 -9.91 -9.87 1.90
C GLU A 53 -10.18 -9.79 3.42
#